data_AF-A0A843HZN6-F1
#
_entry.id   AF-A0A843HZN6-F1
#
_cell.length_a   1.000
_cell.length_b   1.000
_cell.length_c   1.000
_cell.angle_alpha   90.00
_cell.angle_beta   90.00
_cell.angle_gamma   90.00
#
_symmetry.space_group_name_H-M   'P 1'
#
loop_
_entity.id
_entity.type
_entity.pdbx_description
1 polymer ?
#
loop_
_entity_poly.entity_id
_entity_poly.type
_entity_poly.pdbx_seq_one_letter_code
_entity_poly.pdbx_strand_id
1 'polypeptide(L)'
;MDPIKTLKYKFTRYCVNRAYINIDISNKPAEFVNLLDDVVEEVRNLEAQIGEEPSRVESLFKETLIKKYNELKEKDKKIAKELFINILKNCLELEEISESRLGSLIRQLVKEVEKD
;
A
#
# COMPACT_ATOMS: atom_id res chain seq x y z
N MET A 1 19.72 7.00 1.08
CA MET A 1 19.58 6.10 -0.09
C MET A 1 18.62 6.76 -1.09
N ASP A 2 18.51 6.31 -2.33
CA ASP A 2 17.51 6.86 -3.26
C ASP A 2 16.10 6.34 -2.87
N PRO A 3 15.02 7.16 -2.90
CA PRO A 3 13.68 6.74 -2.46
C PRO A 3 13.13 5.55 -3.27
N ILE A 4 13.39 5.52 -4.58
CA ILE A 4 12.93 4.47 -5.48
C ILE A 4 13.70 3.18 -5.21
N LYS A 5 15.04 3.25 -5.07
CA LYS A 5 15.84 2.10 -4.65
C LYS A 5 15.39 1.56 -3.30
N THR A 6 15.06 2.44 -2.37
CA THR A 6 14.55 2.05 -1.05
C THR A 6 13.25 1.25 -1.18
N LEU A 7 12.30 1.73 -1.98
CA LEU A 7 11.07 1.01 -2.27
C LEU A 7 11.28 -0.32 -2.98
N LYS A 8 12.15 -0.40 -3.99
CA LYS A 8 12.46 -1.66 -4.70
C LYS A 8 12.84 -2.82 -3.76
N TYR A 9 13.45 -2.51 -2.62
CA TYR A 9 13.87 -3.53 -1.66
C TYR A 9 12.96 -3.63 -0.44
N LYS A 10 12.20 -2.58 -0.10
CA LYS A 10 11.46 -2.51 1.17
C LYS A 10 9.95 -2.50 1.00
N PHE A 11 9.40 -2.28 -0.20
CA PHE A 11 7.97 -2.12 -0.38
C PHE A 11 7.18 -3.35 0.11
N THR A 12 7.48 -4.54 -0.41
CA THR A 12 6.80 -5.77 -0.01
C THR A 12 7.09 -6.10 1.44
N ARG A 13 8.38 -6.23 1.79
CA ARG A 13 8.79 -6.75 3.09
C ARG A 13 8.45 -5.82 4.26
N TYR A 14 8.49 -4.51 4.06
CA TYR A 14 8.36 -3.52 5.13
C TYR A 14 7.02 -2.78 5.06
N CYS A 15 6.55 -2.39 3.87
CA CYS A 15 5.26 -1.69 3.77
C CYS A 15 4.08 -2.67 3.81
N VAL A 16 4.08 -3.65 2.90
CA VAL A 16 2.91 -4.51 2.66
C VAL A 16 2.77 -5.61 3.71
N ASN A 17 3.81 -6.43 3.91
CA ASN A 17 3.73 -7.56 4.84
C ASN A 17 3.46 -7.14 6.28
N ARG A 18 4.09 -6.04 6.71
CA ARG A 18 3.84 -5.48 8.05
C ARG A 18 2.44 -4.88 8.18
N ALA A 19 1.87 -4.32 7.13
CA ALA A 19 0.49 -3.86 7.19
C ALA A 19 -0.48 -5.05 7.30
N TYR A 20 -0.28 -6.07 6.45
CA TYR A 20 -1.13 -7.24 6.37
C TYR A 20 -1.14 -8.09 7.65
N ILE A 21 0.02 -8.34 8.26
CA ILE A 21 0.11 -9.14 9.50
C ILE A 21 -0.64 -8.51 10.68
N ASN A 22 -0.91 -7.21 10.63
CA ASN A 22 -1.63 -6.48 11.67
C ASN A 22 -3.14 -6.39 11.43
N ILE A 23 -3.66 -6.98 10.35
CA ILE A 23 -5.11 -6.98 10.06
C ILE A 23 -5.80 -8.07 10.87
N ASP A 24 -6.82 -7.68 11.65
CA ASP A 24 -7.69 -8.63 12.32
C ASP A 24 -8.73 -9.23 11.36
N ILE A 25 -8.50 -10.49 10.99
CA ILE A 25 -9.39 -11.29 10.14
C ILE A 25 -10.18 -12.33 10.93
N SER A 26 -10.07 -12.37 12.26
CA SER A 26 -10.61 -13.45 13.11
C SER A 26 -12.12 -13.66 12.97
N ASN A 27 -12.86 -12.60 12.59
CA ASN A 27 -14.30 -12.62 12.41
C ASN A 27 -14.74 -12.52 10.92
N LYS A 28 -13.84 -12.83 9.98
CA LYS A 28 -14.12 -12.71 8.55
C LYS A 28 -14.43 -14.07 7.91
N PRO A 29 -15.37 -14.11 6.95
CA PRO A 29 -15.65 -15.35 6.21
C PRO A 29 -14.46 -15.73 5.33
N ALA A 30 -14.29 -17.02 5.06
CA ALA A 30 -13.20 -17.54 4.26
C ALA A 30 -13.10 -16.90 2.86
N GLU A 31 -14.25 -16.61 2.22
CA GLU A 31 -14.31 -15.91 0.94
C GLU A 31 -13.64 -14.53 1.00
N PHE A 32 -13.88 -13.78 2.08
CA PHE A 32 -13.24 -12.47 2.27
C PHE A 32 -11.74 -12.61 2.52
N VAL A 33 -11.33 -13.60 3.31
CA VAL A 33 -9.90 -13.85 3.58
C VAL A 33 -9.16 -14.18 2.28
N ASN A 34 -9.72 -15.05 1.44
CA ASN A 34 -9.13 -15.37 0.13
C ASN A 34 -9.01 -14.13 -0.76
N LEU A 35 -10.05 -13.29 -0.82
CA LEU A 35 -9.99 -12.03 -1.56
C LEU A 35 -8.90 -11.09 -1.01
N LEU A 36 -8.80 -10.97 0.31
CA LEU A 36 -7.77 -10.16 0.95
C LEU A 36 -6.37 -10.66 0.58
N ASP A 37 -6.16 -11.97 0.60
CA ASP A 37 -4.89 -12.60 0.24
C ASP A 37 -4.54 -12.34 -1.22
N ASP A 38 -5.50 -12.46 -2.14
CA ASP A 38 -5.33 -12.15 -3.56
C ASP A 38 -4.95 -10.68 -3.77
N VAL A 39 -5.68 -9.75 -3.13
CA VAL A 39 -5.39 -8.31 -3.21
C VAL A 39 -3.99 -8.02 -2.65
N VAL A 40 -3.63 -8.61 -1.52
CA VAL A 40 -2.31 -8.42 -0.90
C VAL A 40 -1.22 -8.94 -1.83
N GLU A 41 -1.40 -10.10 -2.46
CA GLU A 41 -0.44 -10.66 -3.40
C GLU A 41 -0.26 -9.78 -4.64
N GLU A 42 -1.35 -9.26 -5.20
CA GLU A 42 -1.29 -8.30 -6.29
C GLU A 42 -0.57 -7.00 -5.88
N VAL A 43 -0.80 -6.52 -4.66
CA VAL A 43 -0.09 -5.35 -4.12
C VAL A 43 1.40 -5.64 -3.94
N ARG A 44 1.80 -6.82 -3.42
CA ARG A 44 3.22 -7.21 -3.34
C ARG A 44 3.88 -7.22 -4.72
N ASN A 45 3.17 -7.72 -5.74
CA ASN A 45 3.66 -7.77 -7.11
C ASN A 45 3.90 -6.38 -7.74
N LEU A 46 3.38 -5.30 -7.14
CA LEU A 46 3.74 -3.94 -7.56
C LEU A 46 5.22 -3.61 -7.33
N GLU A 47 5.90 -4.27 -6.39
CA GLU A 47 7.34 -4.08 -6.15
C GLU A 47 8.16 -4.34 -7.42
N ALA A 48 7.80 -5.35 -8.20
CA ALA A 48 8.45 -5.68 -9.47
C ALA A 48 8.25 -4.60 -10.55
N GLN A 49 7.23 -3.75 -10.40
CA GLN A 49 6.93 -2.65 -11.32
C GLN A 49 7.61 -1.33 -10.92
N ILE A 50 8.21 -1.27 -9.74
CA ILE A 50 8.95 -0.09 -9.27
C ILE A 50 10.20 0.06 -10.15
N GLY A 51 10.07 0.83 -11.22
CA GLY A 51 11.14 1.17 -12.15
C GLY A 51 12.03 2.30 -11.61
N GLU A 52 12.98 2.77 -12.41
CA GLU A 52 13.83 3.91 -12.04
C GLU A 52 13.14 5.26 -12.28
N GLU A 53 12.05 5.29 -13.05
CA GLU A 53 11.31 6.50 -13.37
C GLU A 53 10.37 6.91 -12.23
N PRO A 54 10.55 8.11 -11.63
CA PRO A 54 9.72 8.57 -10.52
C PRO A 54 8.23 8.69 -10.86
N SER A 55 7.90 9.16 -12.07
CA SER A 55 6.51 9.30 -12.54
C SER A 55 5.76 7.98 -12.55
N ARG A 56 6.42 6.90 -12.97
CA ARG A 56 5.84 5.56 -12.98
C ARG A 56 5.54 5.07 -11.56
N VAL A 57 6.43 5.36 -10.60
CA VAL A 57 6.19 5.06 -9.19
C VAL A 57 5.04 5.89 -8.63
N GLU A 58 4.95 7.17 -8.96
CA GLU A 58 3.80 8.01 -8.55
C GLU A 58 2.47 7.45 -9.10
N SER A 59 2.42 7.01 -10.36
CA SER A 59 1.22 6.38 -10.95
C SER A 59 0.89 5.03 -10.31
N LEU A 60 1.88 4.20 -9.96
CA LEU A 60 1.62 2.95 -9.23
C LEU A 60 0.87 3.20 -7.92
N PHE A 61 1.24 4.24 -7.17
CA PHE A 61 0.56 4.60 -5.93
C PHE A 61 -0.81 5.25 -6.18
N LYS A 62 -0.93 6.19 -7.12
CA LYS A 62 -2.19 6.92 -7.37
C LYS A 62 -3.26 6.09 -8.06
N GLU A 63 -2.85 5.19 -8.94
CA GLU A 63 -3.78 4.46 -9.82
C GLU A 63 -3.89 3.01 -9.36
N THR A 64 -2.79 2.27 -9.37
CA THR A 64 -2.85 0.82 -9.13
C THR A 64 -3.16 0.48 -7.68
N LEU A 65 -2.44 1.10 -6.73
CA LEU A 65 -2.67 0.87 -5.31
C LEU A 65 -4.07 1.37 -4.89
N ILE A 66 -4.50 2.54 -5.35
CA ILE A 66 -5.85 3.06 -5.05
C ILE A 66 -6.95 2.21 -5.70
N LYS A 67 -6.72 1.65 -6.89
CA LYS A 67 -7.65 0.70 -7.50
C LYS A 67 -7.84 -0.52 -6.59
N LYS A 68 -6.75 -1.10 -6.06
CA LYS A 68 -6.82 -2.23 -5.12
C LYS A 68 -7.47 -1.86 -3.80
N TYR A 69 -7.27 -0.64 -3.31
CA TYR A 69 -8.02 -0.11 -2.18
C TYR A 69 -9.53 -0.12 -2.46
N ASN A 70 -9.96 0.40 -3.61
CA ASN A 70 -11.38 0.47 -3.96
C ASN A 70 -12.00 -0.93 -4.12
N GLU A 71 -11.30 -1.87 -4.75
CA GLU A 71 -11.74 -3.27 -4.88
C GLU A 71 -12.01 -3.91 -3.51
N LEU A 72 -11.08 -3.77 -2.57
CA LEU A 72 -11.25 -4.32 -1.21
C LEU A 72 -12.31 -3.55 -0.40
N LYS A 73 -12.39 -2.23 -0.60
CA LYS A 73 -13.33 -1.33 0.10
C LYS A 73 -14.79 -1.70 -0.18
N GLU A 74 -15.11 -2.13 -1.40
CA GLU A 74 -16.46 -2.57 -1.76
C GLU A 74 -16.94 -3.78 -0.93
N LYS A 75 -16.00 -4.57 -0.39
CA LYS A 75 -16.31 -5.74 0.43
C LYS A 75 -16.21 -5.43 1.92
N ASP A 76 -15.16 -4.74 2.34
CA ASP A 76 -14.99 -4.30 3.71
C ASP A 76 -14.20 -2.98 3.78
N LYS A 77 -14.93 -1.89 3.94
CA LYS A 77 -14.36 -0.54 4.05
C LYS A 77 -13.40 -0.41 5.23
N LYS A 78 -13.65 -1.07 6.36
CA LYS A 78 -12.82 -0.93 7.56
C LYS A 78 -11.46 -1.59 7.33
N ILE A 79 -11.45 -2.85 6.89
CA ILE A 79 -10.21 -3.56 6.58
C ILE A 79 -9.46 -2.90 5.44
N ALA A 80 -10.15 -2.47 4.38
CA ALA A 80 -9.50 -1.77 3.28
C ALA A 80 -8.79 -0.51 3.74
N LYS A 81 -9.44 0.33 4.55
CA LYS A 81 -8.81 1.52 5.11
C LYS A 81 -7.60 1.15 5.97
N GLU A 82 -7.78 0.22 6.89
CA GLU A 82 -6.74 -0.19 7.83
C GLU A 82 -5.49 -0.70 7.10
N LEU A 83 -5.66 -1.63 6.15
CA LEU A 83 -4.58 -2.18 5.35
C LEU A 83 -3.85 -1.09 4.57
N PHE A 84 -4.57 -0.30 3.76
CA PHE A 84 -3.93 0.65 2.86
C PHE A 84 -3.32 1.85 3.59
N ILE A 85 -3.94 2.33 4.67
CA ILE A 85 -3.32 3.34 5.54
C ILE A 85 -2.03 2.80 6.15
N ASN A 86 -2.03 1.56 6.64
CA ASN A 86 -0.84 0.95 7.23
C ASN A 86 0.26 0.74 6.18
N ILE A 87 -0.07 0.34 4.94
CA ILE A 87 0.91 0.25 3.84
C ILE A 87 1.57 1.61 3.60
N LEU A 88 0.76 2.64 3.42
CA LEU A 88 1.23 3.99 3.14
C LEU A 88 2.05 4.56 4.31
N LYS A 89 1.60 4.36 5.55
CA LYS A 89 2.32 4.80 6.76
C LYS A 89 3.65 4.07 6.94
N ASN A 90 3.68 2.74 6.76
CA ASN A 90 4.93 1.98 6.80
C ASN A 90 5.93 2.47 5.74
N CYS A 91 5.47 2.87 4.55
CA CYS A 91 6.35 3.49 3.55
C CYS A 91 6.85 4.87 4.01
N LEU A 92 6.06 5.66 4.72
CA LEU A 92 6.50 6.95 5.30
C LEU A 92 7.45 6.80 6.49
N GLU A 93 7.56 5.64 7.12
CA GLU A 93 8.58 5.36 8.14
C GLU A 93 9.99 5.20 7.55
N LEU A 94 10.09 5.03 6.24
CA LEU A 94 11.36 4.99 5.53
C LEU A 94 11.83 6.43 5.29
N GLU A 95 12.92 6.84 5.95
CA GLU A 95 13.46 8.20 5.94
C GLU A 95 13.58 8.75 4.51
N GLU A 96 14.16 7.95 3.60
CA GLU A 96 14.35 8.34 2.20
C GLU A 96 13.04 8.64 1.48
N ILE A 97 11.96 7.94 1.81
CA ILE A 97 10.66 8.19 1.24
C ILE A 97 10.05 9.42 1.90
N SER A 98 10.10 9.49 3.22
CA SER A 98 9.45 10.51 4.03
C SER A 98 9.88 11.94 3.69
N GLU A 99 11.14 12.12 3.32
CA GLU A 99 11.76 13.40 2.95
C GLU A 99 11.67 13.72 1.44
N SER A 100 11.16 12.77 0.65
CA SER A 100 11.08 12.92 -0.81
C SER A 100 9.75 13.51 -1.29
N ARG A 101 9.74 13.88 -2.58
CA ARG A 101 8.50 14.20 -3.31
C ARG A 101 7.47 13.05 -3.24
N LEU A 102 7.93 11.80 -3.31
CA LEU A 102 7.06 10.63 -3.18
C LEU A 102 6.43 10.54 -1.79
N GLY A 103 7.17 10.89 -0.72
CA GLY A 103 6.62 11.00 0.62
C GLY A 103 5.49 12.03 0.71
N SER A 104 5.64 13.17 0.04
CA SER A 104 4.56 14.19 -0.02
C SER A 104 3.30 13.65 -0.68
N LEU A 105 3.45 12.89 -1.78
CA LEU A 105 2.34 12.20 -2.44
C LEU A 105 1.70 11.16 -1.50
N ILE A 106 2.49 10.31 -0.86
CA ILE A 106 1.97 9.26 0.03
C ILE A 106 1.18 9.89 1.19
N ARG A 107 1.62 11.02 1.75
CA ARG A 107 0.84 11.76 2.77
C ARG A 107 -0.49 12.29 2.23
N GLN A 108 -0.57 12.67 0.96
CA GLN A 108 -1.85 13.05 0.34
C GLN A 108 -2.78 11.85 0.23
N LEU A 109 -2.27 10.71 -0.26
CA LEU A 109 -3.04 9.47 -0.38
C LEU A 109 -3.55 8.96 0.98
N VAL A 110 -2.74 9.08 2.06
CA VAL A 110 -3.21 8.76 3.42
C VAL A 110 -4.42 9.60 3.78
N LYS A 111 -4.38 10.92 3.53
CA LYS A 111 -5.51 11.82 3.83
C LYS A 111 -6.74 11.50 2.98
N GLU A 112 -6.55 11.08 1.73
CA GLU A 112 -7.65 10.67 0.85
C GLU A 112 -8.33 9.42 1.38
N VAL A 113 -7.57 8.38 1.70
CA VAL A 113 -8.09 7.13 2.28
C VAL A 113 -8.71 7.34 3.67
N GLU A 114 -8.15 8.23 4.49
CA GLU A 114 -8.71 8.57 5.80
C GLU A 114 -10.09 9.24 5.67
N LYS A 115 -10.27 10.14 4.68
CA LYS A 115 -11.51 10.88 4.46
C LYS A 115 -12.62 10.10 3.78
N ASP A 116 -12.28 9.13 2.95
CA ASP A 116 -13.23 8.38 2.10
C ASP A 116 -14.28 7.58 2.89
#